data_AF-A0A7V4KJA1-F1
#
_entry.id   AF-A0A7V4KJA1-F1
#
_cell.length_a   1.000
_cell.length_b   1.000
_cell.length_c   1.000
_cell.angle_alpha   90.00
_cell.angle_beta   90.00
_cell.angle_gamma   90.00
#
_symmetry.space_group_name_H-M   'P 1'
#
loop_
_entity.id
_entity.type
_entity.pdbx_description
1 polymer ?
#
loop_
_entity_poly.entity_id
_entity_poly.type
_entity_poly.pdbx_seq_one_letter_code
_entity_poly.pdbx_strand_id
1 'polypeptide(L)'
;MKKRSFSLLFIFLVSNLFSAPIPGAPTIRLNQAGYLPEDNYKTAVVSGLTGSFEVRDYNTEEVVYNGNLTLLGTDSTTGETLYLADFSSVNREGIYYIKVGNERSYKFEIRRDLYNKVLYYVLRVYGANRCGPYDSWIHQPCHTKDGLIRGQGKEGTLAGGWHDCGDHVKFGHTVFYAACALLFAYNAWPDRFGDVYGMSYDGTYYNPKPDGIPDVLNEVKVVTDYLLNLYNASVEDGLIQQNKLYYQVGDGDDDHTWWHKPEYQDNFSQSRGGQPREAWSDIGSDLAGRFSAALAMMATAYYKFDIEYANRCLEAAKVVYNIAKNLYGVSGRNSGGKGYYQSDTRADDDMALAAVELYKATGDPYYLQEAQYWMAKEGK
;
A
#
# COMPACT_ATOMS: atom_id res chain seq x y z
N MET A 1 -23.42 28.04 -54.91
CA MET A 1 -23.53 29.00 -53.79
C MET A 1 -23.41 28.24 -52.48
N LYS A 2 -22.35 28.54 -51.70
CA LYS A 2 -21.93 27.83 -50.48
C LYS A 2 -22.90 28.10 -49.32
N LYS A 3 -23.47 27.05 -48.72
CA LYS A 3 -24.08 27.14 -47.37
C LYS A 3 -22.98 26.89 -46.34
N ARG A 4 -22.75 27.90 -45.49
CA ARG A 4 -21.77 27.90 -44.40
C ARG A 4 -22.29 27.04 -43.25
N SER A 5 -21.50 26.07 -42.81
CA SER A 5 -21.71 25.37 -41.53
C SER A 5 -20.96 26.14 -40.45
N PHE A 6 -21.67 26.60 -39.43
CA PHE A 6 -21.11 27.15 -38.20
C PHE A 6 -20.92 25.99 -37.22
N SER A 7 -19.67 25.64 -36.90
CA SER A 7 -19.35 24.79 -35.74
C SER A 7 -19.05 25.71 -34.57
N LEU A 8 -19.94 25.77 -33.57
CA LEU A 8 -19.62 26.34 -32.27
C LEU A 8 -18.79 25.31 -31.49
N LEU A 9 -17.51 25.62 -31.29
CA LEU A 9 -16.64 24.91 -30.37
C LEU A 9 -16.81 25.53 -28.98
N PHE A 10 -17.55 24.88 -28.10
CA PHE A 10 -17.61 25.25 -26.68
C PHE A 10 -16.37 24.70 -25.99
N ILE A 11 -15.35 25.54 -25.81
CA ILE A 11 -14.20 25.25 -24.93
C ILE A 11 -14.61 25.67 -23.52
N PHE A 12 -14.98 24.71 -22.67
CA PHE A 12 -15.00 24.92 -21.22
C PHE A 12 -13.56 24.92 -20.72
N LEU A 13 -12.96 26.10 -20.64
CA LEU A 13 -11.70 26.30 -19.93
C LEU A 13 -12.02 26.45 -18.43
N VAL A 14 -12.12 25.33 -17.70
CA VAL A 14 -12.08 25.38 -16.24
C VAL A 14 -10.61 25.52 -15.86
N SER A 15 -10.13 26.76 -15.84
CA SER A 15 -8.83 27.08 -15.25
C SER A 15 -8.95 26.97 -13.73
N ASN A 16 -8.73 25.77 -13.18
CA ASN A 16 -8.30 25.65 -11.80
C ASN A 16 -6.87 26.20 -11.73
N LEU A 17 -6.76 27.52 -11.59
CA LEU A 17 -5.53 28.16 -11.13
C LEU A 17 -5.35 27.75 -9.66
N PHE A 18 -4.75 26.59 -9.43
CA PHE A 18 -3.99 26.37 -8.22
C PHE A 18 -2.78 27.31 -8.31
N SER A 19 -2.93 28.55 -7.83
CA SER A 19 -1.78 29.37 -7.53
C SER A 19 -0.95 28.62 -6.50
N ALA A 20 0.27 28.23 -6.88
CA ALA A 20 1.26 27.80 -5.90
C ALA A 20 1.34 28.87 -4.79
N PRO A 21 1.42 28.48 -3.50
CA PRO A 21 1.55 29.44 -2.42
C PRO A 21 2.73 30.36 -2.72
N ILE A 22 2.51 31.67 -2.64
CA ILE A 22 3.58 32.65 -2.78
C ILE A 22 4.59 32.38 -1.66
N PRO A 23 5.88 32.16 -1.98
CA PRO A 23 6.90 32.02 -0.95
C PRO A 23 6.83 33.19 0.04
N GLY A 24 6.62 32.90 1.32
CA GLY A 24 6.51 33.89 2.40
C GLY A 24 5.08 34.30 2.78
N ALA A 25 4.02 33.76 2.16
CA ALA A 25 2.66 33.96 2.64
C ALA A 25 2.45 33.27 4.01
N PRO A 26 1.79 33.94 4.98
CA PRO A 26 1.35 33.33 6.22
C PRO A 26 0.69 31.97 6.02
N THR A 27 1.18 30.93 6.68
CA THR A 27 0.66 29.57 6.52
C THR A 27 0.51 28.87 7.86
N ILE A 28 -0.63 28.21 8.08
CA ILE A 28 -0.90 27.36 9.25
C ILE A 28 -1.11 25.92 8.76
N ARG A 29 -0.15 25.04 9.03
CA ARG A 29 -0.12 23.64 8.58
C ARG A 29 -0.46 22.71 9.74
N LEU A 30 -1.40 21.80 9.53
CA LEU A 30 -1.88 20.88 10.56
C LEU A 30 -2.32 19.55 9.93
N ASN A 31 -2.61 18.55 10.76
CA ASN A 31 -3.21 17.31 10.29
C ASN A 31 -4.65 17.59 9.84
N GLN A 32 -4.89 17.62 8.53
CA GLN A 32 -6.21 17.95 7.97
C GLN A 32 -7.25 16.83 8.19
N ALA A 33 -6.84 15.60 8.53
CA ALA A 33 -7.79 14.62 9.04
C ALA A 33 -8.27 15.06 10.43
N GLY A 34 -7.34 15.44 11.31
CA GLY A 34 -7.62 15.88 12.66
C GLY A 34 -6.79 15.15 13.71
N TYR A 35 -7.32 15.06 14.93
CA TYR A 35 -6.66 14.46 16.10
C TYR A 35 -7.63 13.59 16.90
N LEU A 36 -7.12 12.60 17.64
CA LEU A 36 -7.91 11.87 18.65
C LEU A 36 -7.93 12.68 19.96
N PRO A 37 -9.02 12.65 20.74
CA PRO A 37 -9.03 13.28 22.08
C PRO A 37 -7.84 12.91 22.95
N GLU A 38 -7.41 11.66 22.91
CA GLU A 38 -6.31 11.09 23.70
C GLU A 38 -4.91 11.29 23.11
N ASP A 39 -4.77 11.92 21.94
CA ASP A 39 -3.47 12.15 21.33
C ASP A 39 -2.57 12.96 22.28
N ASN A 40 -1.37 12.43 22.54
CA ASN A 40 -0.35 13.10 23.37
C ASN A 40 0.03 14.48 22.80
N TYR A 41 -0.06 14.63 21.48
CA TYR A 41 0.31 15.85 20.77
C TYR A 41 -0.75 16.23 19.74
N LYS A 42 -1.28 17.45 19.88
CA LYS A 42 -2.15 18.09 18.88
C LYS A 42 -1.54 19.44 18.53
N THR A 43 -0.92 19.49 17.36
CA THR A 43 -0.04 20.61 17.00
C THR A 43 -0.27 21.10 15.58
N ALA A 44 0.05 22.36 15.34
CA ALA A 44 0.18 22.95 14.02
C ALA A 44 1.52 23.68 13.88
N VAL A 45 2.03 23.72 12.65
CA VAL A 45 3.25 24.44 12.28
C VAL A 45 2.87 25.70 11.52
N VAL A 46 3.32 26.84 12.03
CA VAL A 46 3.00 28.17 11.52
C VAL A 46 4.26 28.81 10.93
N SER A 47 4.14 29.40 9.74
CA SER A 47 5.19 30.23 9.13
C SER A 47 4.62 31.59 8.71
N GLY A 48 5.47 32.63 8.69
CA GLY A 48 5.08 33.99 8.30
C GLY A 48 4.21 34.75 9.33
N LEU A 49 3.95 34.16 10.50
CA LEU A 49 3.18 34.76 11.60
C LEU A 49 3.89 34.53 12.94
N THR A 50 3.64 35.40 13.92
CA THR A 50 4.19 35.31 15.28
C THR A 50 3.14 35.71 16.32
N GLY A 51 3.43 35.50 17.60
CA GLY A 51 2.55 35.90 18.71
C GLY A 51 1.68 34.76 19.23
N SER A 52 0.41 35.05 19.52
CA SER A 52 -0.53 34.08 20.05
C SER A 52 -1.38 33.41 18.98
N PHE A 53 -1.98 32.28 19.34
CA PHE A 53 -2.95 31.58 18.53
C PHE A 53 -4.18 31.19 19.35
N GLU A 54 -5.30 31.05 18.66
CA GLU A 54 -6.57 30.60 19.20
C GLU A 54 -6.98 29.29 18.51
N VAL A 55 -7.45 28.31 19.26
CA VAL A 55 -8.29 27.25 18.69
C VAL A 55 -9.73 27.68 18.87
N ARG A 56 -10.50 27.69 17.78
CA ARG A 56 -11.89 28.13 17.79
C ARG A 56 -12.80 27.04 17.25
N ASP A 57 -13.96 26.91 17.88
CA ASP A 57 -15.03 26.06 17.37
C ASP A 57 -15.48 26.60 16.00
N TYR A 58 -15.55 25.71 15.01
CA TYR A 58 -15.84 26.08 13.63
C TYR A 58 -17.27 26.61 13.45
N ASN A 59 -18.23 26.14 14.25
CA ASN A 59 -19.65 26.49 14.09
C ASN A 59 -20.04 27.69 14.97
N THR A 60 -19.56 27.72 16.21
CA THR A 60 -19.97 28.74 17.19
C THR A 60 -19.02 29.94 17.24
N GLU A 61 -17.84 29.82 16.65
CA GLU A 61 -16.73 30.78 16.77
C GLU A 61 -16.27 30.97 18.24
N GLU A 62 -16.66 30.08 19.16
CA GLU A 62 -16.18 30.08 20.54
C GLU A 62 -14.66 29.84 20.56
N VAL A 63 -13.91 30.64 21.33
CA VAL A 63 -12.49 30.36 21.59
C VAL A 63 -12.40 29.25 22.62
N VAL A 64 -11.95 28.07 22.20
CA VAL A 64 -11.83 26.89 23.07
C VAL A 64 -10.46 26.77 23.72
N TYR A 65 -9.46 27.43 23.14
CA TYR A 65 -8.11 27.47 23.67
C TYR A 65 -7.35 28.70 23.19
N ASN A 66 -6.49 29.24 24.05
CA ASN A 66 -5.53 30.30 23.72
C ASN A 66 -4.13 29.80 24.06
N GLY A 67 -3.18 29.99 23.15
CA GLY A 67 -1.78 29.65 23.36
C GLY A 67 -0.84 30.66 22.73
N ASN A 68 0.45 30.54 23.03
CA ASN A 68 1.51 31.28 22.37
C ASN A 68 2.25 30.38 21.39
N LEU A 69 2.66 30.94 20.27
CA LEU A 69 3.51 30.26 19.30
C LEU A 69 4.92 30.08 19.88
N THR A 70 5.43 28.84 19.81
CA THR A 70 6.79 28.51 20.25
C THR A 70 7.72 28.46 19.04
N LEU A 71 8.82 29.21 19.04
CA LEU A 71 9.79 29.18 17.95
C LEU A 71 10.42 27.79 17.82
N LEU A 72 10.32 27.18 16.63
CA LEU A 72 11.01 25.93 16.28
C LEU A 72 12.38 26.20 15.63
N GLY A 73 12.52 27.37 14.99
CA GLY A 73 13.73 27.76 14.26
C GLY A 73 13.45 27.95 12.77
N THR A 74 14.51 27.95 11.97
CA THR A 74 14.38 28.07 10.51
C THR A 74 14.55 26.68 9.88
N ASP A 75 13.59 26.28 9.06
CA ASP A 75 13.69 25.05 8.29
C ASP A 75 14.74 25.20 7.18
N SER A 76 15.70 24.29 7.14
CA SER A 76 16.85 24.38 6.22
C SER A 76 16.48 24.11 4.76
N THR A 77 15.34 23.46 4.50
CA THR A 77 14.90 23.10 3.15
C THR A 77 14.10 24.22 2.50
N THR A 78 13.21 24.84 3.26
CA THR A 78 12.27 25.88 2.81
C THR A 78 12.75 27.30 3.13
N GLY A 79 13.64 27.46 4.10
CA GLY A 79 14.07 28.77 4.61
C GLY A 79 13.03 29.48 5.49
N GLU A 80 11.89 28.85 5.77
CA GLU A 80 10.83 29.44 6.58
C GLU A 80 11.21 29.42 8.08
N THR A 81 10.99 30.53 8.78
CA THR A 81 10.96 30.51 10.25
C THR A 81 9.64 29.88 10.70
N LEU A 82 9.77 28.76 11.41
CA LEU A 82 8.66 27.93 11.86
C LEU A 82 8.37 28.15 13.33
N TYR A 83 7.08 28.13 13.66
CA TYR A 83 6.56 28.17 15.02
C TYR A 83 5.59 27.01 15.25
N LEU A 84 5.57 26.51 16.48
CA LEU A 84 4.65 25.47 16.94
C LEU A 84 3.46 26.11 17.66
N ALA A 85 2.25 25.76 17.23
CA ALA A 85 1.03 25.95 17.99
C ALA A 85 0.67 24.61 18.66
N ASP A 86 0.84 24.50 19.97
CA ASP A 86 0.50 23.29 20.75
C ASP A 86 -0.81 23.47 21.52
N PHE A 87 -1.81 22.69 21.11
CA PHE A 87 -3.16 22.66 21.68
C PHE A 87 -3.51 21.25 22.16
N SER A 88 -2.52 20.48 22.59
CA SER A 88 -2.68 19.09 23.04
C SER A 88 -3.68 18.91 24.19
N SER A 89 -3.91 19.97 24.97
CA SER A 89 -4.92 20.00 26.06
C SER A 89 -6.37 20.07 25.57
N VAL A 90 -6.62 20.37 24.30
CA VAL A 90 -7.97 20.40 23.72
C VAL A 90 -8.41 18.97 23.41
N ASN A 91 -9.25 18.43 24.28
CA ASN A 91 -9.75 17.04 24.17
C ASN A 91 -11.24 16.96 23.87
N ARG A 92 -11.94 18.10 23.83
CA ARG A 92 -13.37 18.17 23.50
C ARG A 92 -13.54 17.77 22.05
N GLU A 93 -14.34 16.74 21.77
CA GLU A 93 -14.68 16.38 20.41
C GLU A 93 -15.42 17.53 19.71
N GLY A 94 -15.12 17.76 18.44
CA GLY A 94 -15.67 18.90 17.69
C GLY A 94 -14.94 19.18 16.39
N ILE A 95 -15.41 20.23 15.70
CA ILE A 95 -14.80 20.74 14.47
C ILE A 95 -14.19 22.10 14.80
N TYR A 96 -12.92 22.27 14.50
CA TYR A 96 -12.14 23.43 14.91
C TYR A 96 -11.34 24.03 13.77
N TYR A 97 -10.84 25.24 13.99
CA TYR A 97 -9.76 25.84 13.21
C TYR A 97 -8.81 26.60 14.15
N ILE A 98 -7.57 26.79 13.70
CA ILE A 98 -6.58 27.62 14.39
C ILE A 98 -6.61 29.02 13.76
N LYS A 99 -6.58 30.05 14.60
CA LYS A 99 -6.46 31.44 14.20
C LYS A 99 -5.18 32.05 14.75
N VAL A 100 -4.42 32.73 13.90
CA VAL A 100 -3.21 33.49 14.25
C VAL A 100 -3.29 34.86 13.59
N GLY A 101 -3.40 35.92 14.38
CA GLY A 101 -3.73 37.24 13.86
C GLY A 101 -5.06 37.22 13.08
N ASN A 102 -5.01 37.56 11.78
CA ASN A 102 -6.15 37.54 10.87
C ASN A 102 -6.26 36.26 10.04
N GLU A 103 -5.28 35.36 10.13
CA GLU A 103 -5.23 34.14 9.34
C GLU A 103 -5.93 32.98 10.03
N ARG A 104 -6.51 32.08 9.24
CA ARG A 104 -7.21 30.87 9.72
C ARG A 104 -6.63 29.64 9.01
N SER A 105 -6.48 28.54 9.74
CA SER A 105 -6.17 27.24 9.16
C SER A 105 -7.37 26.65 8.40
N TYR A 106 -7.14 25.57 7.66
CA TYR A 106 -8.23 24.65 7.30
C TYR A 106 -8.92 24.11 8.56
N LYS A 107 -10.18 23.72 8.42
CA LYS A 107 -10.91 23.04 9.50
C LYS A 107 -10.29 21.66 9.78
N PHE A 108 -10.35 21.23 11.03
CA PHE A 108 -9.94 19.89 11.45
C PHE A 108 -10.91 19.35 12.51
N GLU A 109 -10.94 18.04 12.68
CA GLU A 109 -11.78 17.37 13.68
C GLU A 109 -10.95 16.92 14.89
N ILE A 110 -11.55 16.96 16.08
CA ILE A 110 -11.10 16.15 17.20
C ILE A 110 -12.20 15.11 17.45
N ARG A 111 -11.91 13.83 17.26
CA ARG A 111 -12.94 12.77 17.27
C ARG A 111 -12.32 11.39 17.49
N ARG A 112 -12.90 10.55 18.37
CA ARG A 112 -12.35 9.23 18.73
C ARG A 112 -12.27 8.22 17.58
N ASP A 113 -13.21 8.27 16.64
CA ASP A 113 -13.26 7.35 15.50
C ASP A 113 -12.67 7.95 14.22
N LEU A 114 -11.89 9.04 14.33
CA LEU A 114 -11.34 9.77 13.20
C LEU A 114 -10.57 8.86 12.23
N TYR A 115 -9.63 8.08 12.77
CA TYR A 115 -8.76 7.24 11.96
C TYR A 115 -9.44 5.96 11.44
N ASN A 116 -10.65 5.62 11.91
CA ASN A 116 -11.41 4.51 11.33
C ASN A 116 -11.77 4.82 9.87
N LYS A 117 -12.16 6.07 9.59
CA LYS A 117 -12.47 6.52 8.22
C LYS A 117 -11.22 6.62 7.35
N VAL A 118 -10.09 7.03 7.92
CA VAL A 118 -8.80 7.07 7.22
C VAL A 118 -8.39 5.66 6.82
N LEU A 119 -8.40 4.72 7.77
CA LEU A 119 -8.10 3.31 7.52
C LEU A 119 -9.04 2.71 6.47
N TYR A 120 -10.34 2.99 6.56
CA TYR A 120 -11.32 2.56 5.56
C TYR A 120 -10.93 2.99 4.14
N TYR A 121 -10.54 4.25 3.93
CA TYR A 121 -10.12 4.71 2.60
C TYR A 121 -8.75 4.16 2.17
N VAL A 122 -7.81 3.96 3.11
CA VAL A 122 -6.52 3.32 2.81
C VAL A 122 -6.75 1.91 2.27
N LEU A 123 -7.58 1.10 2.92
CA LEU A 123 -7.90 -0.25 2.44
C LEU A 123 -8.61 -0.23 1.08
N ARG A 124 -9.48 0.76 0.83
CA ARG A 124 -10.09 0.93 -0.50
C ARG A 124 -9.09 1.26 -1.61
N VAL A 125 -7.92 1.84 -1.31
CA VAL A 125 -6.86 2.00 -2.32
C VAL A 125 -6.32 0.63 -2.73
N TYR A 126 -6.06 -0.27 -1.78
CA TYR A 126 -5.66 -1.65 -2.10
C TYR A 126 -6.75 -2.40 -2.88
N GLY A 127 -8.00 -2.32 -2.42
CA GLY A 127 -9.12 -2.93 -3.13
C GLY A 127 -9.37 -2.35 -4.53
N ALA A 128 -9.00 -1.08 -4.77
CA ALA A 128 -9.10 -0.43 -6.07
C ALA A 128 -7.99 -0.89 -7.04
N ASN A 129 -6.87 -1.36 -6.53
CA ASN A 129 -5.72 -1.85 -7.30
C ASN A 129 -5.73 -3.37 -7.48
N ARG A 130 -6.79 -4.10 -7.10
CA ARG A 130 -6.85 -5.56 -7.28
C ARG A 130 -6.71 -5.94 -8.76
N CYS A 131 -5.82 -6.88 -9.06
CA CYS A 131 -5.60 -7.42 -10.38
C CYS A 131 -6.07 -8.88 -10.47
N GLY A 132 -6.44 -9.37 -11.65
CA GLY A 132 -6.85 -10.74 -11.87
C GLY A 132 -8.36 -10.95 -11.78
N PRO A 133 -8.83 -12.13 -11.30
CA PRO A 133 -10.24 -12.50 -11.32
C PRO A 133 -11.09 -11.80 -10.25
N TYR A 134 -10.51 -10.89 -9.47
CA TYR A 134 -11.21 -10.20 -8.41
C TYR A 134 -11.92 -8.96 -8.95
N ASP A 135 -13.14 -8.74 -8.47
CA ASP A 135 -13.75 -7.43 -8.57
C ASP A 135 -12.97 -6.42 -7.71
N SER A 136 -12.86 -5.19 -8.21
CA SER A 136 -12.20 -4.05 -7.58
C SER A 136 -13.23 -2.98 -7.22
N TRP A 137 -12.87 -2.06 -6.32
CA TRP A 137 -13.73 -0.93 -5.96
C TRP A 137 -14.07 0.00 -7.14
N ILE A 138 -13.28 -0.02 -8.20
CA ILE A 138 -13.37 0.95 -9.30
C ILE A 138 -13.35 0.32 -10.70
N HIS A 139 -13.14 -1.00 -10.81
CA HIS A 139 -13.03 -1.69 -12.10
C HIS A 139 -13.45 -3.16 -12.00
N GLN A 140 -13.78 -3.77 -13.14
CA GLN A 140 -14.14 -5.19 -13.25
C GLN A 140 -12.88 -6.08 -13.34
N PRO A 141 -12.98 -7.42 -13.29
CA PRO A 141 -11.82 -8.29 -13.42
C PRO A 141 -10.96 -7.97 -14.64
N CYS A 142 -9.64 -8.02 -14.47
CA CYS A 142 -8.66 -7.61 -15.46
C CYS A 142 -7.43 -8.54 -15.43
N HIS A 143 -6.65 -8.57 -16.50
CA HIS A 143 -5.43 -9.39 -16.56
C HIS A 143 -5.68 -10.87 -16.20
N THR A 144 -6.88 -11.37 -16.52
CA THR A 144 -7.31 -12.72 -16.15
C THR A 144 -6.58 -13.79 -16.97
N LYS A 145 -5.81 -13.36 -17.98
CA LYS A 145 -4.98 -14.20 -18.84
C LYS A 145 -3.51 -14.27 -18.40
N ASP A 146 -3.13 -13.58 -17.33
CA ASP A 146 -1.76 -13.63 -16.79
C ASP A 146 -1.29 -15.05 -16.56
N GLY A 147 -0.17 -15.42 -17.20
CA GLY A 147 0.29 -16.80 -17.30
C GLY A 147 0.22 -17.38 -18.71
N LEU A 148 -0.41 -16.70 -19.68
CA LEU A 148 -0.41 -17.13 -21.09
C LEU A 148 1.01 -17.31 -21.66
N ILE A 149 1.98 -16.53 -21.18
CA ILE A 149 3.39 -16.66 -21.58
C ILE A 149 4.00 -18.03 -21.24
N ARG A 150 3.43 -18.76 -20.27
CA ARG A 150 3.84 -20.13 -19.88
C ARG A 150 3.39 -21.19 -20.88
N GLY A 151 2.56 -20.83 -21.86
CA GLY A 151 2.10 -21.70 -22.92
C GLY A 151 0.62 -22.08 -22.83
N GLN A 152 0.21 -22.97 -23.74
CA GLN A 152 -1.19 -23.36 -23.92
C GLN A 152 -1.79 -23.97 -22.64
N GLY A 153 -2.98 -23.50 -22.24
CA GLY A 153 -3.68 -23.99 -21.05
C GLY A 153 -3.15 -23.43 -19.73
N LYS A 154 -2.26 -22.44 -19.76
CA LYS A 154 -1.72 -21.76 -18.56
C LYS A 154 -2.31 -20.36 -18.33
N GLU A 155 -3.34 -19.99 -19.09
CA GLU A 155 -4.04 -18.72 -18.94
C GLU A 155 -4.54 -18.54 -17.49
N GLY A 156 -4.26 -17.38 -16.89
CA GLY A 156 -4.73 -17.03 -15.55
C GLY A 156 -3.94 -17.67 -14.39
N THR A 157 -2.98 -18.55 -14.68
CA THR A 157 -2.18 -19.24 -13.64
C THR A 157 -1.23 -18.32 -12.89
N LEU A 158 -0.98 -17.10 -13.36
CA LEU A 158 -0.24 -16.04 -12.68
C LEU A 158 -1.11 -14.81 -12.37
N ALA A 159 -2.44 -14.94 -12.41
CA ALA A 159 -3.37 -13.86 -12.09
C ALA A 159 -3.47 -13.60 -10.58
N GLY A 160 -3.97 -12.41 -10.22
CA GLY A 160 -4.11 -11.95 -8.84
C GLY A 160 -3.20 -10.77 -8.50
N GLY A 161 -3.15 -10.40 -7.22
CA GLY A 161 -2.25 -9.37 -6.69
C GLY A 161 -2.82 -7.96 -6.80
N TRP A 162 -1.98 -6.97 -6.57
CA TRP A 162 -2.30 -5.57 -6.81
C TRP A 162 -1.49 -5.03 -7.98
N HIS A 163 -2.12 -4.20 -8.81
CA HIS A 163 -1.41 -3.22 -9.61
C HIS A 163 -0.53 -2.38 -8.69
N ASP A 164 0.72 -2.16 -9.09
CA ASP A 164 1.71 -1.54 -8.22
C ASP A 164 1.39 -0.08 -7.92
N CYS A 165 0.96 0.66 -8.94
CA CYS A 165 0.70 2.08 -8.81
C CYS A 165 -0.36 2.61 -9.80
N GLY A 166 -0.02 3.60 -10.62
CA GLY A 166 -0.89 4.10 -11.68
C GLY A 166 -0.84 3.28 -12.97
N ASP A 167 0.07 2.32 -13.05
CA ASP A 167 0.20 1.34 -14.11
C ASP A 167 -0.40 -0.01 -13.68
N HIS A 168 -0.31 -1.06 -14.50
CA HIS A 168 -0.92 -2.36 -14.19
C HIS A 168 0.07 -3.51 -14.02
N VAL A 169 1.37 -3.23 -13.94
CA VAL A 169 2.39 -4.22 -13.57
C VAL A 169 2.26 -4.60 -12.10
N LYS A 170 2.72 -5.80 -11.76
CA LYS A 170 2.72 -6.33 -10.39
C LYS A 170 4.15 -6.53 -9.92
N PHE A 171 4.81 -5.45 -9.50
CA PHE A 171 6.18 -5.51 -8.99
C PHE A 171 6.23 -6.27 -7.66
N GLY A 172 6.96 -7.38 -7.61
CA GLY A 172 7.05 -8.20 -6.40
C GLY A 172 7.63 -7.43 -5.21
N HIS A 173 8.64 -6.59 -5.43
CA HIS A 173 9.36 -5.86 -4.38
C HIS A 173 8.45 -5.00 -3.50
N THR A 174 7.50 -4.32 -4.10
CA THR A 174 6.56 -3.40 -3.47
C THR A 174 5.30 -4.11 -3.00
N VAL A 175 4.71 -4.96 -3.84
CA VAL A 175 3.48 -5.69 -3.52
C VAL A 175 3.68 -6.60 -2.31
N PHE A 176 4.82 -7.32 -2.23
CA PHE A 176 5.07 -8.25 -1.12
C PHE A 176 5.35 -7.50 0.17
N TYR A 177 6.10 -6.38 0.10
CA TYR A 177 6.34 -5.52 1.25
C TYR A 177 5.04 -4.90 1.78
N ALA A 178 4.17 -4.40 0.88
CA ALA A 178 2.88 -3.86 1.27
C ALA A 178 2.00 -4.89 1.98
N ALA A 179 1.99 -6.14 1.51
CA ALA A 179 1.31 -7.24 2.20
C ALA A 179 1.88 -7.49 3.60
N CYS A 180 3.22 -7.56 3.74
CA CYS A 180 3.88 -7.70 5.04
C CYS A 180 3.53 -6.53 5.98
N ALA A 181 3.52 -5.28 5.50
CA ALA A 181 3.22 -4.11 6.31
C ALA A 181 1.77 -4.13 6.85
N LEU A 182 0.80 -4.49 6.01
CA LEU A 182 -0.60 -4.64 6.42
C LEU A 182 -0.79 -5.79 7.41
N LEU A 183 -0.15 -6.94 7.17
CA LEU A 183 -0.19 -8.08 8.10
C LEU A 183 0.49 -7.76 9.43
N PHE A 184 1.59 -7.00 9.40
CA PHE A 184 2.27 -6.55 10.62
C PHE A 184 1.33 -5.65 11.43
N ALA A 185 0.69 -4.67 10.78
CA ALA A 185 -0.26 -3.77 11.43
C ALA A 185 -1.44 -4.54 12.04
N TYR A 186 -2.01 -5.50 11.30
CA TYR A 186 -3.08 -6.37 11.81
C TYR A 186 -2.62 -7.23 12.99
N ASN A 187 -1.44 -7.84 12.92
CA ASN A 187 -0.92 -8.67 14.01
C ASN A 187 -0.60 -7.85 15.27
N ALA A 188 -0.15 -6.60 15.12
CA ALA A 188 0.12 -5.71 16.23
C ALA A 188 -1.16 -5.15 16.88
N TRP A 189 -2.20 -4.87 16.07
CA TRP A 189 -3.42 -4.19 16.53
C TRP A 189 -4.68 -4.79 15.90
N PRO A 190 -4.99 -6.08 16.11
CA PRO A 190 -6.10 -6.75 15.42
C PRO A 190 -7.45 -6.09 15.72
N ASP A 191 -7.65 -5.60 16.95
CA ASP A 191 -8.89 -4.93 17.38
C ASP A 191 -9.13 -3.57 16.70
N ARG A 192 -8.15 -3.04 15.95
CA ARG A 192 -8.28 -1.80 15.18
C ARG A 192 -8.77 -2.03 13.75
N PHE A 193 -8.82 -3.28 13.29
CA PHE A 193 -9.28 -3.63 11.95
C PHE A 193 -10.66 -4.28 12.02
N GLY A 194 -11.65 -3.57 11.50
CA GLY A 194 -13.03 -4.04 11.43
C GLY A 194 -13.30 -4.96 10.24
N ASP A 195 -14.43 -5.67 10.32
CA ASP A 195 -15.12 -6.33 9.21
C ASP A 195 -16.31 -5.42 8.84
N VAL A 196 -16.08 -4.49 7.92
CA VAL A 196 -17.04 -3.48 7.46
C VAL A 196 -17.61 -3.85 6.10
N TYR A 197 -16.89 -4.66 5.32
CA TYR A 197 -17.32 -5.16 4.02
C TYR A 197 -16.67 -6.50 3.67
N GLY A 198 -17.42 -7.36 2.97
CA GLY A 198 -16.88 -8.61 2.46
C GLY A 198 -15.96 -8.45 1.24
N MET A 199 -15.35 -9.55 0.81
CA MET A 199 -14.34 -9.56 -0.27
C MET A 199 -14.90 -9.31 -1.70
N SER A 200 -16.21 -9.48 -1.94
CA SER A 200 -16.83 -9.37 -3.27
C SER A 200 -17.34 -7.95 -3.53
N TYR A 201 -16.61 -7.18 -4.33
CA TYR A 201 -17.07 -5.88 -4.81
C TYR A 201 -17.92 -6.08 -6.06
N ASP A 202 -18.94 -5.28 -6.28
CA ASP A 202 -19.72 -5.34 -7.52
C ASP A 202 -19.46 -4.11 -8.41
N GLY A 203 -18.36 -3.39 -8.15
CA GLY A 203 -18.05 -2.11 -8.78
C GLY A 203 -19.07 -1.01 -8.48
N THR A 204 -20.05 -1.28 -7.61
CA THR A 204 -20.95 -0.27 -7.09
C THR A 204 -20.35 0.25 -5.79
N TYR A 205 -20.43 1.55 -5.55
CA TYR A 205 -19.83 2.19 -4.37
C TYR A 205 -20.42 1.68 -3.02
N TYR A 206 -21.37 0.73 -3.07
CA TYR A 206 -22.00 0.10 -1.92
C TYR A 206 -21.09 -0.99 -1.34
N ASN A 207 -20.93 -0.98 -0.02
CA ASN A 207 -20.19 -2.02 0.66
C ASN A 207 -20.93 -3.36 0.51
N PRO A 208 -20.25 -4.44 0.08
CA PRO A 208 -20.79 -5.78 0.26
C PRO A 208 -20.98 -6.08 1.74
N LYS A 209 -21.79 -7.10 2.04
CA LYS A 209 -22.02 -7.51 3.42
C LYS A 209 -20.70 -7.98 4.05
N PRO A 210 -20.40 -7.60 5.30
CA PRO A 210 -19.36 -8.20 6.13
C PRO A 210 -19.36 -9.74 6.03
N ASP A 211 -18.18 -10.35 5.91
CA ASP A 211 -18.02 -11.80 5.70
C ASP A 211 -17.41 -12.54 6.91
N GLY A 212 -17.26 -11.84 8.04
CA GLY A 212 -16.66 -12.35 9.26
C GLY A 212 -15.14 -12.25 9.27
N ILE A 213 -14.52 -11.68 8.23
CA ILE A 213 -13.07 -11.52 8.09
C ILE A 213 -12.74 -10.02 8.11
N PRO A 214 -11.78 -9.57 8.94
CA PRO A 214 -11.34 -8.18 8.91
C PRO A 214 -10.94 -7.74 7.50
N ASP A 215 -11.42 -6.56 7.07
CA ASP A 215 -11.28 -6.07 5.70
C ASP A 215 -9.82 -6.09 5.21
N VAL A 216 -8.86 -5.78 6.10
CA VAL A 216 -7.42 -5.81 5.80
C VAL A 216 -6.93 -7.19 5.38
N LEU A 217 -7.46 -8.27 5.97
CA LEU A 217 -7.10 -9.62 5.60
C LEU A 217 -7.74 -10.03 4.28
N ASN A 218 -8.95 -9.57 3.98
CA ASN A 218 -9.56 -9.73 2.66
C ASN A 218 -8.70 -9.06 1.57
N GLU A 219 -8.19 -7.85 1.83
CA GLU A 219 -7.29 -7.19 0.88
C GLU A 219 -5.97 -7.95 0.72
N VAL A 220 -5.29 -8.28 1.82
CA VAL A 220 -4.00 -9.00 1.73
C VAL A 220 -4.17 -10.39 1.11
N LYS A 221 -5.32 -11.03 1.28
CA LYS A 221 -5.61 -12.32 0.65
C LYS A 221 -5.47 -12.28 -0.88
N VAL A 222 -5.81 -11.17 -1.53
CA VAL A 222 -5.62 -11.00 -2.98
C VAL A 222 -4.15 -11.13 -3.38
N VAL A 223 -3.24 -10.63 -2.55
CA VAL A 223 -1.79 -10.79 -2.76
C VAL A 223 -1.34 -12.20 -2.40
N THR A 224 -1.79 -12.78 -1.29
CA THR A 224 -1.32 -14.12 -0.92
C THR A 224 -1.87 -15.21 -1.83
N ASP A 225 -3.03 -15.00 -2.46
CA ASP A 225 -3.54 -15.83 -3.55
C ASP A 225 -2.64 -15.71 -4.79
N TYR A 226 -2.17 -14.51 -5.12
CA TYR A 226 -1.18 -14.31 -6.19
C TYR A 226 0.16 -14.96 -5.87
N LEU A 227 0.68 -14.80 -4.65
CA LEU A 227 1.88 -15.51 -4.18
C LEU A 227 1.72 -17.04 -4.30
N LEU A 228 0.57 -17.59 -3.89
CA LEU A 228 0.31 -19.02 -4.06
C LEU A 228 0.23 -19.44 -5.54
N ASN A 229 -0.34 -18.59 -6.41
CA ASN A 229 -0.36 -18.84 -7.86
C ASN A 229 1.05 -18.86 -8.45
N LEU A 230 1.89 -17.86 -8.12
CA LEU A 230 3.29 -17.80 -8.51
C LEU A 230 4.08 -19.03 -8.03
N TYR A 231 3.88 -19.44 -6.77
CA TYR A 231 4.49 -20.62 -6.19
C TYR A 231 4.06 -21.90 -6.92
N ASN A 232 2.76 -22.13 -7.09
CA ASN A 232 2.23 -23.33 -7.74
C ASN A 232 2.68 -23.42 -9.20
N ALA A 233 2.66 -22.30 -9.94
CA ALA A 233 3.20 -22.24 -11.29
C ALA A 233 4.69 -22.59 -11.34
N SER A 234 5.46 -22.12 -10.36
CA SER A 234 6.89 -22.41 -10.27
C SER A 234 7.19 -23.87 -9.92
N VAL A 235 6.34 -24.49 -9.10
CA VAL A 235 6.39 -25.94 -8.82
C VAL A 235 6.10 -26.72 -10.11
N GLU A 236 5.03 -26.36 -10.82
CA GLU A 236 4.62 -27.00 -12.06
C GLU A 236 5.68 -26.93 -13.16
N ASP A 237 6.36 -25.78 -13.29
CA ASP A 237 7.39 -25.55 -14.30
C ASP A 237 8.79 -26.05 -13.87
N GLY A 238 8.91 -26.68 -12.69
CA GLY A 238 10.18 -27.22 -12.18
C GLY A 238 11.23 -26.15 -11.85
N LEU A 239 10.79 -24.94 -11.53
CA LEU A 239 11.65 -23.79 -11.21
C LEU A 239 12.23 -23.88 -9.80
N ILE A 240 11.47 -24.45 -8.86
CA ILE A 240 11.86 -24.56 -7.45
C ILE A 240 13.18 -25.33 -7.29
N GLN A 241 13.38 -26.42 -8.05
CA GLN A 241 14.61 -27.22 -8.01
C GLN A 241 15.84 -26.47 -8.53
N GLN A 242 15.63 -25.35 -9.24
CA GLN A 242 16.67 -24.48 -9.78
C GLN A 242 16.90 -23.24 -8.91
N ASN A 243 16.28 -23.18 -7.71
CA ASN A 243 16.19 -21.97 -6.89
C ASN A 243 15.61 -20.77 -7.67
N LYS A 244 14.59 -21.02 -8.51
CA LYS A 244 13.84 -20.01 -9.25
C LYS A 244 12.38 -20.02 -8.80
N LEU A 245 11.73 -18.86 -8.90
CA LEU A 245 10.35 -18.65 -8.46
C LEU A 245 9.79 -17.44 -9.20
N TYR A 246 8.62 -17.59 -9.83
CA TYR A 246 7.90 -16.44 -10.37
C TYR A 246 7.66 -15.40 -9.28
N TYR A 247 7.94 -14.14 -9.58
CA TYR A 247 7.81 -13.06 -8.59
C TYR A 247 7.15 -11.80 -9.13
N GLN A 248 6.98 -11.70 -10.45
CA GLN A 248 6.43 -10.51 -11.10
C GLN A 248 5.80 -10.86 -12.44
N VAL A 249 4.72 -10.16 -12.76
CA VAL A 249 4.03 -10.21 -14.06
C VAL A 249 3.82 -8.79 -14.57
N GLY A 250 4.09 -8.59 -15.86
CA GLY A 250 4.11 -7.30 -16.53
C GLY A 250 5.51 -6.70 -16.65
N ASP A 251 5.62 -5.69 -17.50
CA ASP A 251 6.82 -4.88 -17.73
C ASP A 251 6.44 -3.41 -17.58
N GLY A 252 7.18 -2.68 -16.75
CA GLY A 252 6.85 -1.29 -16.43
C GLY A 252 6.90 -0.36 -17.64
N ASP A 253 7.86 -0.54 -18.56
CA ASP A 253 7.96 0.34 -19.74
C ASP A 253 6.74 0.16 -20.65
N ASP A 254 6.35 -1.09 -20.89
CA ASP A 254 5.20 -1.42 -21.73
C ASP A 254 3.87 -0.97 -21.09
N ASP A 255 3.70 -1.21 -19.77
CA ASP A 255 2.52 -0.78 -19.01
C ASP A 255 2.39 0.74 -18.93
N HIS A 256 3.50 1.48 -18.79
CA HIS A 256 3.50 2.95 -18.76
C HIS A 256 3.03 3.60 -20.08
N THR A 257 2.96 2.85 -21.18
CA THR A 257 2.40 3.37 -22.45
C THR A 257 0.87 3.31 -22.53
N TRP A 258 0.21 2.73 -21.52
CA TRP A 258 -1.22 2.49 -21.49
C TRP A 258 -1.94 3.44 -20.53
N TRP A 259 -2.85 4.27 -21.06
CA TRP A 259 -3.70 5.17 -20.27
C TRP A 259 -5.19 4.87 -20.50
N HIS A 260 -5.66 3.74 -19.98
CA HIS A 260 -7.06 3.34 -20.04
C HIS A 260 -7.35 2.31 -18.95
N LYS A 261 -8.62 1.95 -18.77
CA LYS A 261 -9.03 0.98 -17.74
C LYS A 261 -8.37 -0.40 -17.94
N PRO A 262 -8.03 -1.12 -16.85
CA PRO A 262 -7.25 -2.36 -16.90
C PRO A 262 -7.96 -3.52 -17.60
N GLU A 263 -9.29 -3.56 -17.59
CA GLU A 263 -10.09 -4.67 -18.13
C GLU A 263 -9.97 -4.78 -19.65
N TYR A 264 -9.56 -3.70 -20.31
CA TYR A 264 -9.35 -3.69 -21.75
C TYR A 264 -7.92 -4.10 -22.15
N GLN A 265 -6.94 -4.00 -21.25
CA GLN A 265 -5.52 -4.12 -21.60
C GLN A 265 -5.16 -5.51 -22.13
N ASP A 266 -5.86 -6.56 -21.67
CA ASP A 266 -5.72 -7.93 -22.17
C ASP A 266 -6.00 -8.09 -23.67
N ASN A 267 -6.64 -7.11 -24.32
CA ASN A 267 -6.94 -7.11 -25.76
C ASN A 267 -5.89 -6.37 -26.60
N PHE A 268 -4.83 -5.85 -25.97
CA PHE A 268 -3.77 -5.10 -26.65
C PHE A 268 -2.47 -5.90 -26.74
N SER A 269 -1.52 -5.39 -27.50
CA SER A 269 -0.19 -5.97 -27.64
C SER A 269 0.60 -5.88 -26.34
N GLN A 270 1.59 -6.77 -26.19
CA GLN A 270 2.56 -6.73 -25.09
C GLN A 270 3.19 -5.35 -24.91
N SER A 271 3.53 -4.64 -25.99
CA SER A 271 4.06 -3.27 -25.97
C SER A 271 3.13 -2.18 -25.39
N ARG A 272 1.93 -2.56 -24.96
CA ARG A 272 0.96 -1.73 -24.23
C ARG A 272 0.57 -2.38 -22.90
N GLY A 273 1.41 -3.26 -22.37
CA GLY A 273 1.13 -4.13 -21.23
C GLY A 273 0.02 -5.16 -21.48
N GLY A 274 -0.32 -5.44 -22.74
CA GLY A 274 -1.30 -6.47 -23.09
C GLY A 274 -0.71 -7.87 -23.15
N GLN A 275 -1.46 -8.85 -23.65
CA GLN A 275 -1.07 -10.26 -23.59
C GLN A 275 -0.16 -10.70 -24.76
N PRO A 276 0.71 -11.72 -24.56
CA PRO A 276 1.06 -12.30 -23.27
C PRO A 276 1.93 -11.33 -22.45
N ARG A 277 1.54 -11.05 -21.20
CA ARG A 277 2.35 -10.22 -20.30
C ARG A 277 3.61 -10.96 -19.88
N GLU A 278 4.73 -10.24 -19.74
CA GLU A 278 5.99 -10.84 -19.28
C GLU A 278 5.86 -11.41 -17.87
N ALA A 279 6.60 -12.48 -17.56
CA ALA A 279 6.67 -13.07 -16.24
C ALA A 279 8.13 -13.36 -15.87
N TRP A 280 8.55 -12.95 -14.67
CA TRP A 280 9.94 -13.01 -14.23
C TRP A 280 10.11 -14.03 -13.11
N SER A 281 11.15 -14.87 -13.20
CA SER A 281 11.36 -16.00 -12.27
C SER A 281 12.74 -16.09 -11.63
N ASP A 282 13.69 -15.24 -12.03
CA ASP A 282 15.04 -15.19 -11.44
C ASP A 282 15.04 -14.34 -10.16
N ILE A 283 14.29 -14.81 -9.15
CA ILE A 283 14.10 -14.10 -7.87
C ILE A 283 15.43 -13.91 -7.11
N GLY A 284 15.56 -12.83 -6.34
CA GLY A 284 16.64 -12.61 -5.38
C GLY A 284 16.33 -13.15 -3.98
N SER A 285 17.35 -13.28 -3.14
CA SER A 285 17.20 -13.73 -1.74
C SER A 285 16.31 -12.80 -0.92
N ASP A 286 16.47 -11.49 -1.10
CA ASP A 286 15.71 -10.42 -0.46
C ASP A 286 14.20 -10.55 -0.76
N LEU A 287 13.86 -10.67 -2.04
CA LEU A 287 12.49 -10.78 -2.48
C LEU A 287 11.86 -12.12 -2.10
N ALA A 288 12.62 -13.22 -2.18
CA ALA A 288 12.17 -14.52 -1.70
C ALA A 288 11.93 -14.52 -0.18
N GLY A 289 12.75 -13.82 0.60
CA GLY A 289 12.53 -13.58 2.03
C GLY A 289 11.18 -12.91 2.30
N ARG A 290 10.89 -11.79 1.61
CA ARG A 290 9.58 -11.10 1.72
C ARG A 290 8.40 -11.97 1.30
N PHE A 291 8.54 -12.72 0.20
CA PHE A 291 7.53 -13.66 -0.26
C PHE A 291 7.22 -14.70 0.85
N SER A 292 8.26 -15.32 1.41
CA SER A 292 8.12 -16.26 2.53
C SER A 292 7.45 -15.62 3.74
N ALA A 293 7.90 -14.42 4.14
CA ALA A 293 7.37 -13.70 5.29
C ALA A 293 5.88 -13.40 5.12
N ALA A 294 5.45 -12.86 3.97
CA ALA A 294 4.05 -12.54 3.70
C ALA A 294 3.16 -13.77 3.84
N LEU A 295 3.58 -14.92 3.30
CA LEU A 295 2.84 -16.17 3.43
C LEU A 295 2.82 -16.72 4.87
N ALA A 296 3.93 -16.66 5.60
CA ALA A 296 3.98 -17.11 7.00
C ALA A 296 3.12 -16.23 7.93
N MET A 297 3.15 -14.92 7.71
CA MET A 297 2.30 -13.96 8.43
C MET A 297 0.82 -14.19 8.14
N MET A 298 0.47 -14.42 6.86
CA MET A 298 -0.90 -14.74 6.47
C MET A 298 -1.37 -16.08 7.06
N ALA A 299 -0.51 -17.10 7.07
CA ALA A 299 -0.83 -18.38 7.71
C ALA A 299 -1.23 -18.18 9.19
N THR A 300 -0.51 -17.34 9.92
CA THR A 300 -0.82 -17.02 11.32
C THR A 300 -2.12 -16.22 11.44
N ALA A 301 -2.27 -15.14 10.65
CA ALA A 301 -3.40 -14.24 10.73
C ALA A 301 -4.73 -14.90 10.30
N TYR A 302 -4.66 -15.82 9.33
CA TYR A 302 -5.82 -16.43 8.69
C TYR A 302 -6.23 -17.79 9.28
N TYR A 303 -5.42 -18.37 10.17
CA TYR A 303 -5.63 -19.71 10.74
C TYR A 303 -7.02 -19.92 11.33
N LYS A 304 -7.56 -18.90 12.03
CA LYS A 304 -8.89 -18.97 12.67
C LYS A 304 -10.06 -18.85 11.69
N PHE A 305 -9.81 -18.41 10.47
CA PHE A 305 -10.85 -18.20 9.43
C PHE A 305 -10.85 -19.35 8.42
N ASP A 306 -9.67 -19.82 8.01
CA ASP A 306 -9.51 -20.95 7.10
C ASP A 306 -8.16 -21.65 7.36
N ILE A 307 -8.23 -22.78 8.05
CA ILE A 307 -7.06 -23.58 8.41
C ILE A 307 -6.39 -24.24 7.19
N GLU A 308 -7.16 -24.61 6.17
CA GLU A 308 -6.62 -25.26 4.97
C GLU A 308 -5.83 -24.25 4.14
N TYR A 309 -6.37 -23.03 3.98
CA TYR A 309 -5.66 -21.93 3.35
C TYR A 309 -4.39 -21.54 4.11
N ALA A 310 -4.50 -21.38 5.43
CA ALA A 310 -3.36 -21.06 6.28
C ALA A 310 -2.23 -22.10 6.15
N ASN A 311 -2.58 -23.39 6.12
CA ASN A 311 -1.60 -24.46 5.92
C ASN A 311 -0.95 -24.39 4.54
N ARG A 312 -1.70 -24.09 3.47
CA ARG A 312 -1.13 -23.90 2.12
C ARG A 312 -0.14 -22.74 2.08
N CYS A 313 -0.48 -21.61 2.71
CA CYS A 313 0.44 -20.48 2.85
C CYS A 313 1.71 -20.90 3.61
N LEU A 314 1.57 -21.58 4.74
CA LEU A 314 2.70 -22.01 5.56
C LEU A 314 3.63 -22.98 4.82
N GLU A 315 3.10 -23.97 4.12
CA GLU A 315 3.92 -24.92 3.37
C GLU A 315 4.69 -24.24 2.23
N ALA A 316 4.04 -23.34 1.48
CA ALA A 316 4.73 -22.53 0.48
C ALA A 316 5.79 -21.61 1.12
N ALA A 317 5.50 -20.97 2.25
CA ALA A 317 6.46 -20.11 2.96
C ALA A 317 7.75 -20.85 3.32
N LYS A 318 7.65 -22.07 3.86
CA LYS A 318 8.82 -22.89 4.22
C LYS A 318 9.69 -23.21 3.00
N VAL A 319 9.08 -23.54 1.86
CA VAL A 319 9.80 -23.83 0.62
C VAL A 319 10.49 -22.57 0.09
N VAL A 320 9.78 -21.45 0.06
CA VAL A 320 10.30 -20.17 -0.42
C VAL A 320 11.43 -19.65 0.47
N TYR A 321 11.35 -19.83 1.79
CA TYR A 321 12.45 -19.51 2.71
C TYR A 321 13.74 -20.28 2.38
N ASN A 322 13.62 -21.57 2.04
CA ASN A 322 14.78 -22.36 1.64
C ASN A 322 15.39 -21.85 0.31
N ILE A 323 14.56 -21.42 -0.64
CA ILE A 323 15.05 -20.74 -1.86
C ILE A 323 15.79 -19.46 -1.48
N ALA A 324 15.20 -18.62 -0.63
CA ALA A 324 15.80 -17.37 -0.18
C ALA A 324 17.19 -17.61 0.46
N LYS A 325 17.31 -18.62 1.31
CA LYS A 325 18.58 -19.02 1.92
C LYS A 325 19.61 -19.51 0.91
N ASN A 326 19.20 -20.34 -0.06
CA ASN A 326 20.10 -20.85 -1.10
C ASN A 326 20.62 -19.75 -2.04
N LEU A 327 19.85 -18.67 -2.18
CA LEU A 327 20.20 -17.50 -2.97
C LEU A 327 20.92 -16.41 -2.15
N TYR A 328 21.16 -16.60 -0.85
CA TYR A 328 21.76 -15.56 -0.03
C TYR A 328 23.13 -15.11 -0.58
N GLY A 329 23.35 -13.80 -0.66
CA GLY A 329 24.52 -13.19 -1.31
C GLY A 329 24.47 -13.17 -2.83
N VAL A 330 23.38 -13.64 -3.44
CA VAL A 330 23.10 -13.53 -4.87
C VAL A 330 22.02 -12.45 -5.06
N SER A 331 22.36 -11.38 -5.77
CA SER A 331 21.33 -10.46 -6.26
C SER A 331 20.48 -11.19 -7.30
N GLY A 332 19.16 -10.94 -7.29
CA GLY A 332 18.28 -11.36 -8.38
C GLY A 332 18.89 -10.95 -9.72
N ARG A 333 19.14 -11.93 -10.61
CA ARG A 333 19.70 -11.65 -11.92
C ARG A 333 18.57 -11.12 -12.80
N ASN A 334 18.57 -9.81 -13.02
CA ASN A 334 17.52 -9.03 -13.68
C ASN A 334 16.39 -8.68 -12.71
N SER A 335 16.48 -7.46 -12.17
CA SER A 335 15.37 -6.74 -11.54
C SER A 335 14.21 -6.66 -12.53
N GLY A 336 13.19 -7.49 -12.31
CA GLY A 336 12.07 -7.66 -13.23
C GLY A 336 11.48 -6.33 -13.69
N GLY A 337 11.19 -6.24 -14.99
CA GLY A 337 10.59 -5.05 -15.59
C GLY A 337 11.48 -3.81 -15.57
N LYS A 338 12.73 -3.87 -16.06
CA LYS A 338 13.59 -2.71 -16.38
C LYS A 338 14.25 -1.98 -15.20
N GLY A 339 14.27 -2.57 -14.01
CA GLY A 339 15.06 -2.05 -12.89
C GLY A 339 14.45 -0.88 -12.13
N TYR A 340 13.13 -0.69 -12.18
CA TYR A 340 12.39 0.21 -11.29
C TYR A 340 12.61 -0.16 -9.81
N TYR A 341 12.61 -1.45 -9.51
CA TYR A 341 12.96 -1.99 -8.19
C TYR A 341 14.05 -3.03 -8.33
N GLN A 342 15.14 -2.86 -7.59
CA GLN A 342 16.32 -3.72 -7.70
C GLN A 342 16.48 -4.59 -6.47
N SER A 343 16.86 -5.85 -6.71
CA SER A 343 17.20 -6.78 -5.65
C SER A 343 18.55 -6.41 -5.02
N ASP A 344 18.62 -6.48 -3.69
CA ASP A 344 19.87 -6.32 -2.96
C ASP A 344 20.58 -7.67 -2.77
N THR A 345 21.90 -7.66 -2.77
CA THR A 345 22.74 -8.78 -2.31
C THR A 345 22.70 -8.96 -0.79
N ARG A 346 22.40 -7.89 -0.05
CA ARG A 346 22.25 -7.89 1.40
C ARG A 346 20.78 -8.10 1.76
N ALA A 347 20.42 -9.36 2.01
CA ALA A 347 19.07 -9.78 2.34
C ALA A 347 18.90 -10.13 3.83
N ASP A 348 19.80 -9.66 4.70
CA ASP A 348 19.85 -10.07 6.12
C ASP A 348 18.55 -9.74 6.85
N ASP A 349 17.98 -8.56 6.59
CA ASP A 349 16.72 -8.09 7.16
C ASP A 349 15.51 -8.87 6.64
N ASP A 350 15.44 -9.13 5.33
CA ASP A 350 14.39 -9.93 4.71
C ASP A 350 14.43 -11.39 5.18
N MET A 351 15.63 -11.96 5.36
CA MET A 351 15.82 -13.30 5.91
C MET A 351 15.46 -13.36 7.40
N ALA A 352 15.83 -12.34 8.19
CA ALA A 352 15.44 -12.24 9.58
C ALA A 352 13.92 -12.15 9.73
N LEU A 353 13.26 -11.31 8.91
CA LEU A 353 11.80 -11.19 8.89
C LEU A 353 11.15 -12.55 8.58
N ALA A 354 11.58 -13.21 7.50
CA ALA A 354 11.02 -14.52 7.13
C ALA A 354 11.18 -15.58 8.22
N ALA A 355 12.36 -15.65 8.85
CA ALA A 355 12.63 -16.59 9.93
C ALA A 355 11.80 -16.30 11.19
N VAL A 356 11.65 -15.02 11.59
CA VAL A 356 10.81 -14.65 12.73
C VAL A 356 9.35 -15.03 12.50
N GLU A 357 8.83 -14.75 11.30
CA GLU A 357 7.42 -15.03 11.00
C GLU A 357 7.16 -16.54 10.81
N LEU A 358 8.12 -17.29 10.28
CA LEU A 358 8.05 -18.77 10.28
C LEU A 358 8.12 -19.36 11.69
N TYR A 359 8.95 -18.80 12.58
CA TYR A 359 8.95 -19.23 13.98
C TYR A 359 7.61 -18.97 14.66
N LYS A 360 7.01 -17.78 14.47
CA LYS A 360 5.68 -17.47 15.01
C LYS A 360 4.61 -18.41 14.49
N ALA A 361 4.66 -18.77 13.20
CA ALA A 361 3.66 -19.64 12.57
C ALA A 361 3.81 -21.13 12.95
N THR A 362 5.02 -21.59 13.31
CA THR A 362 5.32 -23.03 13.50
C THR A 362 5.65 -23.42 14.94
N GLY A 363 6.22 -22.50 15.73
CA GLY A 363 6.86 -22.81 17.00
C GLY A 363 8.17 -23.61 16.88
N ASP A 364 8.70 -23.83 15.67
CA ASP A 364 9.90 -24.66 15.45
C ASP A 364 11.17 -23.91 15.88
N PRO A 365 11.95 -24.42 16.85
CA PRO A 365 13.20 -23.80 17.30
C PRO A 365 14.24 -23.57 16.20
N TYR A 366 14.18 -24.29 15.08
CA TYR A 366 15.04 -24.05 13.92
C TYR A 366 14.88 -22.61 13.41
N TYR A 367 13.65 -22.13 13.21
CA TYR A 367 13.42 -20.78 12.70
C TYR A 367 13.79 -19.69 13.71
N LEU A 368 13.70 -19.97 15.01
CA LEU A 368 14.19 -19.05 16.04
C LEU A 368 15.71 -18.88 15.96
N GLN A 369 16.46 -19.98 15.77
CA GLN A 369 17.92 -19.93 15.61
C GLN A 369 18.31 -19.17 14.34
N GLU A 370 17.60 -19.42 13.24
CA GLU A 370 17.80 -18.69 11.98
C GLU A 370 17.53 -17.20 12.14
N ALA A 371 16.43 -16.81 12.81
CA ALA A 371 16.12 -15.42 13.09
C ALA A 371 17.25 -14.72 13.87
N GLN A 372 17.75 -15.37 14.92
CA GLN A 372 18.88 -14.85 15.71
C GLN A 372 20.15 -14.71 14.87
N TYR A 373 20.43 -15.67 14.00
CA TYR A 373 21.57 -15.63 13.08
C TYR A 373 21.49 -14.43 12.12
N TRP A 374 20.34 -14.23 11.46
CA TRP A 374 20.15 -13.14 10.50
C TRP A 374 20.14 -11.76 11.16
N MET A 375 19.54 -11.62 12.35
CA MET A 375 19.61 -10.37 13.12
C MET A 375 21.06 -10.00 13.49
N ALA A 376 21.85 -10.98 13.94
CA ALA A 376 23.26 -10.75 14.26
C ALA A 376 24.08 -10.35 13.02
N LYS A 377 23.78 -10.94 11.86
CA LYS A 377 24.36 -10.59 10.55
C LYS A 377 24.05 -9.15 10.14
N GLU A 378 22.82 -8.69 10.38
CA GLU A 378 22.38 -7.32 10.10
C GLU A 378 23.03 -6.27 11.01
N GLY A 379 23.62 -6.71 12.14
CA GLY A 379 24.19 -5.84 13.16
C GLY A 379 23.13 -5.31 14.14
N LYS A 380 22.03 -6.06 14.33
CA LYS A 380 20.92 -5.75 15.25
C LYS A 380 20.90 -6.66 16.47
#